data_AF-A0A9E4CHI9-F1
#
_entry.id   AF-A0A9E4CHI9-F1
#
_cell.length_a   1.000
_cell.length_b   1.000
_cell.length_c   1.000
_cell.angle_alpha   90.00
_cell.angle_beta   90.00
_cell.angle_gamma   90.00
#
_symmetry.space_group_name_H-M   'P 1'
#
loop_
_entity.id
_entity.type
_entity.pdbx_description
1 polymer ?
#
loop_
_entity_poly.entity_id
_entity_poly.type
_entity_poly.pdbx_seq_one_letter_code
_entity_poly.pdbx_strand_id
1 'polypeptide(L)'
;MSTPSFQGIINKSMYDENGNEFIQVKHNGKLFKVYTAQTAADMEALKAVDDQYFKGAQQIPFNVLERIRNCGKNLMYRDESGEVVAVSQILFSSIAEQEVRRSEAFSYGTAGRGFGQIMYKAQEVAAREAHKQRIRLTVRVENTISIRAQLKAGFRITEYDPTRYGLMKDGGARLIMEKDLINETFPFHPHKQAALVVRKEVPILNALAEAEELLVPESLPPRVGTFVYNENRTDETSHQIINRIMSFDYIGAGLLLPEEYGGRPGTQKLLVFYRKDSPPRADRLSLPVQVHSEFGRLREVIVSFTPENAQIHAKYAINDVARQNVNNIDPIAFKDEYNLFVGTMVDHGIRVVHTNAIGSEGKSAIFTRDPAYVVGTTLVVGRLGQQQRVYESESMRQIGQGRPTLDLTGEPGAVTEGGDIIFIGGKKLAVGIGQRTTAAGLEKLRQAFPDYEFIAVPHADLHLDVLFTMVGEKKCLADLSQLPEAFVTYLRNDGFTVIEADPAEQPTLGCNVVCVGDNKVIAVKENAATNQRLREHGVEVIEVSMPNIIKWGGGPRCMTCPTHRELV
;
A
#
# COMPACT_ATOMS: atom_id res chain seq x y z
N MET A 1 28.26 -12.37 19.83
CA MET A 1 27.39 -13.25 20.62
C MET A 1 26.27 -13.71 19.71
N SER A 2 26.18 -15.02 19.47
CA SER A 2 25.37 -15.63 18.41
C SER A 2 23.89 -15.71 18.79
N THR A 3 23.05 -15.16 17.92
CA THR A 3 21.59 -15.27 17.87
C THR A 3 21.15 -16.74 17.93
N PRO A 4 20.10 -17.11 18.70
CA PRO A 4 19.52 -18.44 18.60
C PRO A 4 18.78 -18.59 17.27
N SER A 5 19.20 -19.57 16.50
CA SER A 5 18.53 -20.07 15.31
C SER A 5 17.15 -20.64 15.64
N PHE A 6 16.18 -20.38 14.75
CA PHE A 6 14.93 -21.12 14.68
C PHE A 6 15.20 -22.65 14.69
N GLN A 7 14.88 -23.33 15.78
CA GLN A 7 14.84 -24.80 15.84
C GLN A 7 13.53 -25.27 16.51
N GLY A 8 12.69 -25.94 15.70
CA GLY A 8 11.44 -26.58 16.11
C GLY A 8 10.49 -26.79 14.92
N ILE A 9 10.77 -27.81 14.11
CA ILE A 9 9.94 -28.31 13.00
C ILE A 9 8.65 -28.90 13.56
N ILE A 10 7.47 -28.48 13.09
CA ILE A 10 6.31 -29.38 13.02
C ILE A 10 5.69 -29.24 11.63
N ASN A 11 5.70 -30.34 10.89
CA ASN A 11 5.12 -30.42 9.56
C ASN A 11 4.04 -31.52 9.45
N LYS A 12 4.01 -32.56 10.30
CA LYS A 12 3.01 -33.66 10.30
C LYS A 12 2.64 -34.11 11.70
N SER A 13 1.57 -34.89 11.80
CA SER A 13 1.32 -35.74 12.95
C SER A 13 2.48 -36.72 13.23
N MET A 14 2.75 -36.95 14.50
CA MET A 14 3.74 -37.89 15.05
C MET A 14 3.01 -38.98 15.84
N TYR A 15 3.73 -40.00 16.29
CA TYR A 15 3.18 -41.08 17.10
C TYR A 15 3.90 -41.11 18.45
N ASP A 16 3.14 -41.25 19.54
CA ASP A 16 3.74 -41.49 20.86
C ASP A 16 4.06 -42.98 21.07
N GLU A 17 4.62 -43.31 22.23
CA GLU A 17 5.01 -44.67 22.62
C GLU A 17 3.84 -45.67 22.65
N ASN A 18 2.60 -45.17 22.76
CA ASN A 18 1.38 -45.98 22.72
C ASN A 18 0.77 -46.05 21.31
N GLY A 19 1.44 -45.47 20.31
CA GLY A 19 0.97 -45.42 18.93
C GLY A 19 -0.13 -44.38 18.69
N ASN A 20 -0.36 -43.45 19.62
CA ASN A 20 -1.36 -42.40 19.41
C ASN A 20 -0.79 -41.29 18.53
N GLU A 21 -1.57 -40.90 17.53
CA GLU A 21 -1.23 -39.81 16.61
C GLU A 21 -1.36 -38.44 17.29
N PHE A 22 -0.35 -37.59 17.19
CA PHE A 22 -0.36 -36.23 17.74
C PHE A 22 0.39 -35.18 16.91
N ILE A 23 -0.21 -33.99 16.96
CA ILE A 23 0.25 -32.63 16.74
C ILE A 23 1.38 -32.08 17.59
N GLN A 24 2.68 -32.15 17.29
CA GLN A 24 3.62 -31.37 18.13
C GLN A 24 3.45 -29.87 17.86
N VAL A 25 3.47 -28.99 18.86
CA VAL A 25 3.52 -27.53 18.61
C VAL A 25 4.43 -26.84 19.61
N LYS A 26 5.29 -25.90 19.15
CA LYS A 26 6.16 -25.10 20.04
C LYS A 26 5.54 -23.72 20.28
N HIS A 27 5.38 -23.33 21.55
CA HIS A 27 4.85 -22.03 21.96
C HIS A 27 5.57 -21.51 23.21
N ASN A 28 6.04 -20.26 23.19
CA ASN A 28 6.77 -19.61 24.29
C ASN A 28 7.89 -20.48 24.89
N GLY A 29 8.67 -21.13 24.02
CA GLY A 29 9.77 -22.01 24.42
C GLY A 29 9.37 -23.42 24.87
N LYS A 30 8.08 -23.70 25.07
CA LYS A 30 7.55 -25.01 25.52
C LYS A 30 7.01 -25.84 24.35
N LEU A 31 7.06 -27.15 24.49
CA LEU A 31 6.46 -28.11 23.55
C LEU A 31 5.08 -28.55 24.06
N PHE A 32 4.13 -28.60 23.14
CA PHE A 32 2.77 -29.06 23.37
C PHE A 32 2.49 -30.25 22.45
N LYS A 33 1.71 -31.20 22.93
CA LYS A 33 1.19 -32.31 22.13
C LYS A 33 -0.29 -32.11 21.87
N VAL A 34 -0.68 -32.04 20.60
CA VAL A 34 -2.04 -31.76 20.16
C VAL A 34 -2.68 -33.05 19.68
N TYR A 35 -3.50 -33.64 20.53
CA TYR A 35 -4.18 -34.90 20.24
C TYR A 35 -5.55 -34.64 19.62
N THR A 36 -6.01 -35.56 18.79
CA THR A 36 -7.42 -35.59 18.38
C THR A 36 -8.22 -36.31 19.47
N ALA A 37 -9.31 -35.71 19.95
CA ALA A 37 -10.20 -36.36 20.92
C ALA A 37 -10.88 -37.57 20.29
N GLN A 38 -10.67 -38.77 20.84
CA GLN A 38 -11.23 -40.02 20.33
C GLN A 38 -12.14 -40.71 21.34
N THR A 39 -11.81 -40.62 22.64
CA THR A 39 -12.53 -41.32 23.71
C THR A 39 -13.58 -40.42 24.37
N ALA A 40 -14.51 -41.02 25.12
CA ALA A 40 -15.47 -40.25 25.94
C ALA A 40 -14.76 -39.34 26.96
N ALA A 41 -13.68 -39.84 27.58
CA ALA A 41 -12.87 -39.07 28.52
C ALA A 41 -12.18 -37.86 27.86
N ASP A 42 -11.72 -38.00 26.62
CA ASP A 42 -11.15 -36.87 25.85
C ASP A 42 -12.20 -35.80 25.57
N MET A 43 -13.42 -36.21 25.22
CA MET A 43 -14.53 -35.30 24.94
C MET A 43 -14.97 -34.55 26.21
N GLU A 44 -14.98 -35.22 27.36
CA GLU A 44 -15.22 -34.61 28.67
C GLU A 44 -14.12 -33.60 29.03
N ALA A 45 -12.85 -33.95 28.85
CA ALA A 45 -11.73 -33.05 29.10
C ALA A 45 -11.78 -31.81 28.18
N LEU A 46 -12.08 -32.01 26.89
CA LEU A 46 -12.25 -30.92 25.93
C LEU A 46 -13.41 -30.00 26.32
N LYS A 47 -14.55 -30.58 26.71
CA LYS A 47 -15.74 -29.83 27.12
C LYS A 47 -15.48 -29.02 28.39
N ALA A 48 -14.73 -29.57 29.34
CA ALA A 48 -14.34 -28.87 30.56
C ALA A 48 -13.54 -27.59 30.24
N VAL A 49 -12.60 -27.66 29.28
CA VAL A 49 -11.84 -26.49 28.81
C VAL A 49 -12.76 -25.48 28.10
N ASP A 50 -13.61 -25.92 27.17
CA ASP A 50 -14.57 -25.04 26.49
C ASP A 50 -15.47 -24.29 27.50
N ASP A 51 -16.01 -25.01 28.48
CA ASP A 51 -16.88 -24.45 29.51
C ASP A 51 -16.18 -23.48 30.44
N GLN A 52 -14.93 -23.75 30.78
CA GLN A 52 -14.12 -22.85 31.58
C GLN A 52 -13.95 -21.50 30.90
N TYR A 53 -13.70 -21.49 29.59
CA TYR A 53 -13.43 -20.26 28.83
C TYR A 53 -14.69 -19.53 28.37
N PHE A 54 -15.79 -20.24 28.15
CA PHE A 54 -17.06 -19.66 27.68
C PHE A 54 -18.17 -19.67 28.74
N LYS A 55 -17.81 -19.73 30.03
CA LYS A 55 -18.76 -19.65 31.15
C LYS A 55 -19.62 -18.39 31.05
N GLY A 56 -20.91 -18.54 30.78
CA GLY A 56 -21.84 -17.41 30.59
C GLY A 56 -21.90 -16.82 29.18
N ALA A 57 -21.27 -17.47 28.19
CA ALA A 57 -21.31 -17.15 26.77
C ALA A 57 -21.79 -18.36 25.94
N GLN A 58 -21.75 -18.26 24.61
CA GLN A 58 -22.15 -19.35 23.70
C GLN A 58 -21.12 -20.48 23.69
N GLN A 59 -21.28 -21.45 24.61
CA GLN A 59 -20.50 -22.69 24.68
C GLN A 59 -20.82 -23.62 23.50
N ILE A 60 -19.91 -24.53 23.16
CA ILE A 60 -20.17 -25.54 22.14
C ILE A 60 -20.96 -26.71 22.77
N PRO A 61 -22.19 -27.00 22.31
CA PRO A 61 -22.97 -28.11 22.86
C PRO A 61 -22.27 -29.47 22.64
N PHE A 62 -22.45 -30.40 23.58
CA PHE A 62 -21.79 -31.72 23.51
C PHE A 62 -22.17 -32.50 22.24
N ASN A 63 -23.43 -32.42 21.81
CA ASN A 63 -23.91 -33.03 20.57
C ASN A 63 -23.27 -32.41 19.31
N VAL A 64 -22.84 -31.14 19.36
CA VAL A 64 -22.11 -30.49 18.27
C VAL A 64 -20.65 -30.98 18.24
N LEU A 65 -20.00 -31.10 19.40
CA LEU A 65 -18.65 -31.69 19.49
C LEU A 65 -18.62 -33.13 18.94
N GLU A 66 -19.64 -33.93 19.25
CA GLU A 66 -19.83 -35.28 18.70
C GLU A 66 -20.00 -35.27 17.17
N ARG A 67 -20.73 -34.30 16.61
CA ARG A 67 -20.82 -34.14 15.15
C ARG A 67 -19.50 -33.73 14.52
N ILE A 68 -18.75 -32.82 15.15
CA ILE A 68 -17.43 -32.41 14.69
C ILE A 68 -16.46 -33.60 14.66
N ARG A 69 -16.54 -34.51 15.64
CA ARG A 69 -15.73 -35.75 15.66
C ARG A 69 -15.91 -36.57 14.38
N ASN A 70 -17.13 -36.59 13.82
CA ASN A 70 -17.44 -37.36 12.62
C ASN A 70 -17.17 -36.60 11.31
N CYS A 71 -17.22 -35.27 11.33
CA CYS A 71 -17.12 -34.40 10.14
C CYS A 71 -15.83 -33.58 10.08
N GLY A 72 -14.90 -33.79 11.01
CA GLY A 72 -13.78 -32.89 11.29
C GLY A 72 -12.80 -33.47 12.32
N LYS A 73 -12.10 -32.60 13.06
CA LYS A 73 -11.27 -32.98 14.21
C LYS A 73 -11.54 -32.05 15.41
N ASN A 74 -11.60 -32.65 16.59
CA ASN A 74 -11.57 -31.98 17.88
C ASN A 74 -10.14 -32.08 18.43
N LEU A 75 -9.41 -30.98 18.50
CA LEU A 75 -7.99 -30.95 18.86
C LEU A 75 -7.81 -30.49 20.32
N MET A 76 -7.00 -31.21 21.10
CA MET A 76 -6.70 -30.93 22.50
C MET A 76 -5.21 -30.68 22.68
N TYR A 77 -4.84 -29.54 23.25
CA TYR A 77 -3.45 -29.14 23.47
C TYR A 77 -3.06 -29.58 24.88
N ARG A 78 -2.18 -30.58 24.96
CA ARG A 78 -1.61 -31.06 26.22
C ARG A 78 -0.25 -30.43 26.45
N ASP A 79 -0.03 -29.93 27.67
CA ASP A 79 1.29 -29.46 28.09
C ASP A 79 2.20 -30.63 28.53
N GLU A 80 3.37 -30.33 29.07
CA GLU A 80 4.35 -31.33 29.51
C GLU A 80 3.86 -32.20 30.67
N SER A 81 2.88 -31.73 31.45
CA SER A 81 2.24 -32.51 32.52
C SER A 81 1.13 -33.43 32.01
N GLY A 82 0.68 -33.25 30.77
CA GLY A 82 -0.41 -34.01 30.15
C GLY A 82 -1.79 -33.36 30.32
N GLU A 83 -1.89 -32.22 31.01
CA GLU A 83 -3.13 -31.46 31.19
C GLU A 83 -3.58 -30.79 29.88
N VAL A 84 -4.90 -30.80 29.61
CA VAL A 84 -5.47 -30.10 28.45
C VAL A 84 -5.60 -28.62 28.77
N VAL A 85 -4.77 -27.78 28.14
CA VAL A 85 -4.69 -26.33 28.42
C VAL A 85 -5.41 -25.46 27.39
N ALA A 86 -5.69 -26.02 26.21
CA ALA A 86 -6.44 -25.37 25.14
C ALA A 86 -7.10 -26.42 24.23
N VAL A 87 -8.11 -26.00 23.48
CA VAL A 87 -8.88 -26.84 22.55
C VAL A 87 -9.21 -26.06 21.27
N SER A 88 -9.29 -26.76 20.14
CA SER A 88 -9.71 -26.17 18.86
C SER A 88 -10.45 -27.16 17.98
N GLN A 89 -11.44 -26.70 17.22
CA GLN A 89 -12.27 -27.53 16.37
C GLN A 89 -12.15 -27.11 14.91
N ILE A 90 -12.07 -28.10 14.01
CA ILE A 90 -12.04 -27.88 12.56
C ILE A 90 -13.00 -28.84 11.86
N LEU A 91 -13.77 -28.32 10.91
CA LEU A 91 -14.68 -29.08 10.05
C LEU A 91 -14.05 -29.33 8.68
N PHE A 92 -14.29 -30.52 8.13
CA PHE A 92 -13.93 -30.92 6.77
C PHE A 92 -15.15 -31.15 5.88
N SER A 93 -16.33 -31.29 6.48
CA SER A 93 -17.62 -31.37 5.79
C SER A 93 -18.68 -30.62 6.59
N SER A 94 -19.79 -30.30 5.91
CA SER A 94 -20.88 -29.53 6.50
C SER A 94 -21.52 -30.24 7.70
N ILE A 95 -21.92 -29.46 8.68
CA ILE A 95 -22.88 -29.86 9.71
C ILE A 95 -24.12 -28.97 9.57
N ALA A 96 -25.24 -29.33 10.21
CA ALA A 96 -26.55 -28.68 9.99
C ALA A 96 -26.57 -27.14 10.02
N GLU A 97 -25.66 -26.51 10.77
CA GLU A 97 -25.58 -25.05 10.95
C GLU A 97 -24.39 -24.39 10.23
N GLN A 98 -23.51 -25.17 9.59
CA GLN A 98 -22.28 -24.66 8.99
C GLN A 98 -21.96 -25.42 7.70
N GLU A 99 -22.07 -24.71 6.57
CA GLU A 99 -21.71 -25.22 5.26
C GLU A 99 -20.18 -25.19 5.06
N VAL A 100 -19.62 -26.29 4.54
CA VAL A 100 -18.19 -26.41 4.21
C VAL A 100 -18.07 -27.02 2.82
N ARG A 101 -17.44 -26.29 1.88
CA ARG A 101 -17.24 -26.79 0.51
C ARG A 101 -16.24 -27.95 0.51
N ARG A 102 -16.34 -28.83 -0.49
CA ARG A 102 -15.53 -30.05 -0.57
C ARG A 102 -14.02 -29.80 -0.47
N SER A 103 -13.51 -28.73 -1.09
CA SER A 103 -12.10 -28.34 -1.09
C SER A 103 -11.68 -27.52 0.13
N GLU A 104 -12.58 -27.22 1.05
CA GLU A 104 -12.36 -26.30 2.16
C GLU A 104 -12.35 -27.03 3.52
N ALA A 105 -11.64 -26.46 4.47
CA ALA A 105 -11.81 -26.70 5.89
C ALA A 105 -12.40 -25.45 6.55
N PHE A 106 -13.15 -25.60 7.64
CA PHE A 106 -13.69 -24.48 8.41
C PHE A 106 -13.27 -24.56 9.87
N SER A 107 -12.59 -23.54 10.39
CA SER A 107 -12.29 -23.43 11.82
C SER A 107 -13.57 -23.09 12.58
N TYR A 108 -14.05 -24.06 13.35
CA TYR A 108 -15.35 -23.99 14.01
C TYR A 108 -15.29 -23.25 15.36
N GLY A 109 -14.25 -23.50 16.16
CA GLY A 109 -14.10 -22.92 17.49
C GLY A 109 -12.70 -23.10 18.06
N THR A 110 -12.35 -22.25 19.03
CA THR A 110 -11.11 -22.35 19.81
C THR A 110 -11.36 -21.86 21.24
N ALA A 111 -10.75 -22.52 22.22
CA ALA A 111 -10.77 -22.12 23.63
C ALA A 111 -9.38 -22.30 24.24
N GLY A 112 -8.82 -21.26 24.86
CA GLY A 112 -7.45 -21.27 25.38
C GLY A 112 -6.78 -19.90 25.30
N ARG A 113 -6.57 -19.24 26.44
CA ARG A 113 -5.95 -17.90 26.48
C ARG A 113 -4.47 -18.01 26.13
N GLY A 114 -4.00 -17.18 25.20
CA GLY A 114 -2.58 -17.14 24.77
C GLY A 114 -2.21 -18.15 23.68
N PHE A 115 -3.05 -19.17 23.44
CA PHE A 115 -2.74 -20.26 22.50
C PHE A 115 -3.18 -20.01 21.05
N GLY A 116 -3.83 -18.87 20.75
CA GLY A 116 -4.45 -18.60 19.44
C GLY A 116 -3.56 -18.93 18.24
N GLN A 117 -2.32 -18.44 18.23
CA GLN A 117 -1.39 -18.66 17.11
C GLN A 117 -1.05 -20.14 16.87
N ILE A 118 -0.94 -20.95 17.93
CA ILE A 118 -0.64 -22.36 17.78
C ILE A 118 -1.89 -23.18 17.46
N MET A 119 -3.06 -22.70 17.86
CA MET A 119 -4.32 -23.36 17.56
C MET A 119 -4.59 -23.44 16.06
N TYR A 120 -4.33 -22.33 15.35
CA TYR A 120 -4.46 -22.30 13.89
C TYR A 120 -3.44 -23.17 13.17
N LYS A 121 -2.21 -23.29 13.69
CA LYS A 121 -1.20 -24.16 13.09
C LYS A 121 -1.61 -25.63 13.11
N ALA A 122 -2.14 -26.13 14.23
CA ALA A 122 -2.58 -27.53 14.26
C ALA A 122 -3.84 -27.75 13.40
N GLN A 123 -4.74 -26.76 13.34
CA GLN A 123 -5.87 -26.76 12.42
C GLN A 123 -5.43 -26.80 10.94
N GLU A 124 -4.37 -26.09 10.57
CA GLU A 124 -3.79 -26.15 9.22
C GLU A 124 -3.21 -27.52 8.89
N VAL A 125 -2.46 -28.13 9.83
CA VAL A 125 -1.95 -29.50 9.66
C VAL A 125 -3.12 -30.47 9.46
N ALA A 126 -4.15 -30.38 10.30
CA ALA A 126 -5.35 -31.20 10.19
C ALA A 126 -6.07 -31.01 8.84
N ALA A 127 -6.20 -29.76 8.35
CA ALA A 127 -6.81 -29.46 7.05
C ALA A 127 -6.00 -30.05 5.88
N ARG A 128 -4.67 -29.98 5.96
CA ARG A 128 -3.78 -30.53 4.93
C ARG A 128 -3.82 -32.05 4.87
N GLU A 129 -3.82 -32.71 6.03
CA GLU A 129 -3.99 -34.17 6.14
C GLU A 129 -5.34 -34.62 5.58
N ALA A 130 -6.38 -33.78 5.72
CA ALA A 130 -7.69 -34.00 5.10
C ALA A 130 -7.76 -33.57 3.62
N HIS A 131 -6.62 -33.30 2.97
CA HIS A 131 -6.49 -32.88 1.57
C HIS A 131 -7.31 -31.64 1.20
N LYS A 132 -7.48 -30.71 2.14
CA LYS A 132 -8.16 -29.44 1.88
C LYS A 132 -7.22 -28.46 1.21
N GLN A 133 -7.77 -27.67 0.29
CA GLN A 133 -7.05 -26.66 -0.48
C GLN A 133 -7.13 -25.27 0.14
N ARG A 134 -8.04 -25.06 1.09
CA ARG A 134 -8.26 -23.78 1.75
C ARG A 134 -8.81 -23.99 3.15
N ILE A 135 -8.49 -23.09 4.07
CA ILE A 135 -9.11 -23.00 5.40
C ILE A 135 -9.86 -21.67 5.54
N ARG A 136 -11.09 -21.71 6.07
CA ARG A 136 -11.96 -20.56 6.33
C ARG A 136 -12.26 -20.46 7.83
N LEU A 137 -12.56 -19.26 8.31
CA LEU A 137 -12.95 -19.02 9.71
C LEU A 137 -13.80 -17.77 9.85
N THR A 138 -14.43 -17.59 11.01
CA THR A 138 -15.11 -16.34 11.35
C THR A 138 -14.53 -15.71 12.61
N VAL A 139 -14.43 -14.39 12.64
CA VAL A 139 -13.99 -13.62 13.82
C VAL A 139 -14.99 -12.50 14.07
N ARG A 140 -15.38 -12.32 15.33
CA ARG A 140 -16.18 -11.15 15.76
C ARG A 140 -15.42 -9.87 15.44
N VAL A 141 -16.11 -8.86 14.89
CA VAL A 141 -15.49 -7.59 14.49
C VAL A 141 -14.82 -6.87 15.66
N GLU A 142 -15.31 -7.08 16.88
CA GLU A 142 -14.78 -6.50 18.12
C GLU A 142 -13.50 -7.21 18.60
N ASN A 143 -13.23 -8.43 18.13
CA ASN A 143 -12.06 -9.23 18.56
C ASN A 143 -10.81 -8.89 17.75
N THR A 144 -10.32 -7.66 17.93
CA THR A 144 -9.16 -7.11 17.19
C THR A 144 -7.85 -7.88 17.41
N ILE A 145 -7.72 -8.57 18.55
CA ILE A 145 -6.55 -9.42 18.87
C ILE A 145 -6.55 -10.66 17.97
N SER A 146 -7.71 -11.33 17.87
CA SER A 146 -7.85 -12.49 16.99
C SER A 146 -7.67 -12.10 15.52
N ILE A 147 -8.29 -11.00 15.08
CA ILE A 147 -8.12 -10.51 13.70
C ILE A 147 -6.64 -10.33 13.35
N ARG A 148 -5.86 -9.66 14.22
CA ARG A 148 -4.41 -9.49 14.03
C ARG A 148 -3.64 -10.82 13.99
N ALA A 149 -3.98 -11.75 14.87
CA ALA A 149 -3.33 -13.07 14.88
C ALA A 149 -3.57 -13.84 13.58
N GLN A 150 -4.77 -13.75 13.01
CA GLN A 150 -5.12 -14.42 11.75
C GLN A 150 -4.42 -13.83 10.54
N LEU A 151 -4.36 -12.51 10.46
CA LEU A 151 -3.62 -11.82 9.40
C LEU A 151 -2.13 -12.23 9.44
N LYS A 152 -1.52 -12.27 10.63
CA LYS A 152 -0.13 -12.76 10.81
C LYS A 152 0.04 -14.24 10.42
N ALA A 153 -0.99 -15.06 10.58
CA ALA A 153 -0.99 -16.45 10.18
C ALA A 153 -1.23 -16.64 8.66
N GLY A 154 -1.43 -15.57 7.89
CA GLY A 154 -1.61 -15.62 6.43
C GLY A 154 -3.06 -15.74 5.97
N PHE A 155 -4.03 -15.50 6.86
CA PHE A 155 -5.45 -15.39 6.48
C PHE A 155 -5.74 -14.01 5.88
N ARG A 156 -6.73 -13.95 4.98
CA ARG A 156 -7.26 -12.74 4.35
C ARG A 156 -8.74 -12.61 4.68
N ILE A 157 -9.23 -11.40 4.94
CA ILE A 157 -10.67 -11.16 5.09
C ILE A 157 -11.30 -11.25 3.69
N THR A 158 -12.35 -12.06 3.52
CA THR A 158 -13.01 -12.29 2.23
C THR A 158 -14.47 -11.87 2.21
N GLU A 159 -15.19 -12.03 3.33
CA GLU A 159 -16.62 -11.72 3.43
C GLU A 159 -16.94 -11.16 4.83
N TYR A 160 -18.17 -10.69 5.00
CA TYR A 160 -18.72 -10.17 6.25
C TYR A 160 -20.13 -10.70 6.46
N ASP A 161 -20.43 -11.10 7.69
CA ASP A 161 -21.71 -11.68 8.07
C ASP A 161 -22.34 -10.86 9.21
N PRO A 162 -23.35 -10.01 8.89
CA PRO A 162 -23.98 -9.13 9.87
C PRO A 162 -24.90 -9.86 10.85
N THR A 163 -25.30 -11.11 10.55
CA THR A 163 -26.45 -11.76 11.23
C THR A 163 -26.23 -13.22 11.61
N ARG A 164 -25.04 -13.78 11.41
CA ARG A 164 -24.74 -15.23 11.53
C ARG A 164 -25.30 -15.92 12.79
N TYR A 165 -25.46 -15.19 13.90
CA TYR A 165 -25.99 -15.73 15.16
C TYR A 165 -27.07 -14.87 15.84
N GLY A 166 -27.97 -14.24 15.07
CA GLY A 166 -29.22 -13.69 15.60
C GLY A 166 -29.21 -12.21 16.06
N LEU A 167 -30.31 -11.79 16.72
CA LEU A 167 -30.66 -10.39 17.05
C LEU A 167 -29.61 -9.69 17.95
N MET A 168 -29.48 -8.37 17.77
CA MET A 168 -28.50 -7.42 18.33
C MET A 168 -28.18 -7.49 19.84
N LYS A 169 -28.86 -8.30 20.65
CA LYS A 169 -28.55 -8.48 22.08
C LYS A 169 -27.42 -9.49 22.38
N ASP A 170 -27.07 -10.37 21.44
CA ASP A 170 -26.13 -11.48 21.69
C ASP A 170 -24.75 -11.37 21.01
N GLY A 171 -24.44 -10.22 20.37
CA GLY A 171 -23.16 -9.94 19.72
C GLY A 171 -23.04 -10.62 18.36
N GLY A 172 -23.05 -9.88 17.27
CA GLY A 172 -22.04 -8.89 16.94
C GLY A 172 -21.39 -9.38 15.65
N ALA A 173 -21.38 -8.56 14.63
CA ALA A 173 -21.11 -9.00 13.27
C ALA A 173 -19.76 -9.71 13.12
N ARG A 174 -19.60 -10.54 12.09
CA ARG A 174 -18.38 -11.33 11.90
C ARG A 174 -17.70 -11.06 10.58
N LEU A 175 -16.37 -11.03 10.63
CA LEU A 175 -15.51 -11.14 9.45
C LEU A 175 -15.35 -12.61 9.11
N ILE A 176 -15.47 -12.93 7.82
CA ILE A 176 -15.12 -14.23 7.26
C ILE A 176 -13.70 -14.10 6.70
N MET A 177 -12.80 -14.97 7.15
CA MET A 177 -11.39 -14.95 6.74
C MET A 177 -10.96 -16.29 6.15
N GLU A 178 -10.05 -16.26 5.18
CA GLU A 178 -9.62 -17.44 4.42
C GLU A 178 -8.12 -17.45 4.15
N LYS A 179 -7.54 -18.65 4.10
CA LYS A 179 -6.15 -18.90 3.73
C LYS A 179 -6.07 -20.09 2.76
N ASP A 180 -5.40 -19.89 1.64
CA ASP A 180 -5.14 -20.98 0.68
C ASP A 180 -4.04 -21.92 1.22
N LEU A 181 -4.20 -23.23 1.00
CA LEU A 181 -3.32 -24.30 1.47
C LEU A 181 -2.48 -24.94 0.35
N ILE A 182 -2.45 -24.34 -0.85
CA ILE A 182 -2.01 -24.96 -2.14
C ILE A 182 -0.68 -25.75 -2.06
N ASN A 183 -0.73 -26.99 -2.59
CA ASN A 183 0.30 -27.96 -3.05
C ASN A 183 1.66 -28.05 -2.31
N GLU A 184 1.71 -28.90 -1.29
CA GLU A 184 2.95 -29.44 -0.71
C GLU A 184 2.88 -30.96 -0.63
N THR A 185 3.93 -31.69 -1.02
CA THR A 185 4.09 -33.11 -0.71
C THR A 185 4.92 -33.30 0.54
N PHE A 186 4.52 -34.27 1.36
CA PHE A 186 5.17 -34.58 2.62
C PHE A 186 6.45 -35.41 2.41
N PRO A 187 7.55 -35.15 3.16
CA PRO A 187 7.73 -34.10 4.16
C PRO A 187 7.98 -32.72 3.57
N PHE A 188 7.37 -31.71 4.22
CA PHE A 188 7.68 -30.30 3.97
C PHE A 188 9.18 -30.08 4.11
N HIS A 189 9.79 -29.65 3.01
CA HIS A 189 11.22 -29.49 2.90
C HIS A 189 11.48 -27.98 2.73
N PRO A 190 11.79 -27.24 3.80
CA PRO A 190 11.81 -25.77 3.79
C PRO A 190 12.76 -25.20 2.73
N HIS A 191 13.87 -25.89 2.44
CA HIS A 191 14.76 -25.51 1.35
C HIS A 191 14.22 -25.79 -0.06
N LYS A 192 13.40 -26.84 -0.24
CA LYS A 192 12.68 -27.04 -1.52
C LYS A 192 11.53 -26.06 -1.67
N GLN A 193 10.87 -25.67 -0.58
CA GLN A 193 9.83 -24.65 -0.57
C GLN A 193 10.44 -23.28 -0.86
N ALA A 194 11.50 -22.87 -0.16
CA ALA A 194 12.30 -21.70 -0.50
C ALA A 194 12.78 -21.77 -1.97
N ALA A 195 13.24 -22.93 -2.46
CA ALA A 195 13.62 -23.08 -3.87
C ALA A 195 12.43 -23.10 -4.85
N LEU A 196 11.24 -23.56 -4.46
CA LEU A 196 10.00 -23.53 -5.26
C LEU A 196 9.34 -22.16 -5.24
N VAL A 197 9.45 -21.42 -4.14
CA VAL A 197 9.07 -20.03 -3.95
C VAL A 197 10.03 -19.11 -4.69
N VAL A 198 11.32 -19.43 -4.71
CA VAL A 198 12.32 -18.77 -5.55
C VAL A 198 12.14 -19.16 -7.03
N ARG A 199 11.64 -20.36 -7.34
CA ARG A 199 11.29 -20.79 -8.71
C ARG A 199 9.89 -20.42 -9.20
N LYS A 200 8.95 -20.10 -8.31
CA LYS A 200 7.55 -19.70 -8.60
C LYS A 200 7.22 -18.28 -8.12
N GLU A 201 8.22 -17.56 -7.63
CA GLU A 201 8.16 -16.15 -7.20
C GLU A 201 7.02 -15.79 -6.22
N VAL A 202 6.78 -16.60 -5.18
CA VAL A 202 5.74 -16.31 -4.16
C VAL A 202 6.39 -15.70 -2.90
N PRO A 203 6.10 -14.45 -2.49
CA PRO A 203 6.81 -13.80 -1.38
C PRO A 203 6.50 -14.44 -0.01
N ILE A 204 7.52 -14.93 0.69
CA ILE A 204 7.41 -15.30 2.12
C ILE A 204 7.84 -14.07 2.95
N LEU A 205 6.88 -13.42 3.61
CA LEU A 205 7.13 -12.30 4.53
C LEU A 205 7.80 -12.81 5.83
N ASN A 206 9.14 -12.76 5.88
CA ASN A 206 9.93 -13.07 7.08
C ASN A 206 10.14 -11.88 8.04
N ALA A 207 9.49 -10.73 7.81
CA ALA A 207 9.84 -9.47 8.49
C ALA A 207 9.17 -9.20 9.85
N LEU A 208 8.44 -10.14 10.46
CA LEU A 208 7.63 -9.89 11.67
C LEU A 208 8.25 -10.35 12.99
N ALA A 209 9.48 -10.87 12.98
CA ALA A 209 10.08 -11.53 14.15
C ALA A 209 10.98 -10.65 15.03
N GLU A 210 11.38 -9.45 14.60
CA GLU A 210 12.24 -8.57 15.41
C GLU A 210 11.74 -7.13 15.40
N ALA A 211 10.81 -6.83 16.31
CA ALA A 211 10.61 -5.50 16.91
C ALA A 211 9.59 -5.60 18.05
N GLU A 212 10.10 -5.58 19.28
CA GLU A 212 9.37 -5.12 20.46
C GLU A 212 9.08 -3.63 20.31
N GLU A 213 8.10 -3.30 19.49
CA GLU A 213 7.41 -2.03 19.50
C GLU A 213 6.27 -2.16 18.50
N LEU A 214 5.08 -1.73 18.89
CA LEU A 214 4.04 -1.38 17.93
C LEU A 214 4.45 -0.05 17.29
N LEU A 215 5.62 -0.02 16.63
CA LEU A 215 5.93 0.98 15.63
C LEU A 215 5.01 0.65 14.46
N VAL A 216 3.84 1.26 14.52
CA VAL A 216 3.29 1.97 13.37
C VAL A 216 4.51 2.48 12.59
N PRO A 217 4.76 2.02 11.35
CA PRO A 217 5.79 2.65 10.53
C PRO A 217 5.52 4.16 10.62
N GLU A 218 6.53 4.97 10.95
CA GLU A 218 6.37 6.43 10.97
C GLU A 218 5.87 6.97 9.61
N SER A 219 5.79 6.13 8.57
CA SER A 219 5.21 6.39 7.26
C SER A 219 3.72 6.02 7.07
N LEU A 220 3.00 5.42 8.03
CA LEU A 220 1.58 5.07 7.86
C LEU A 220 0.79 5.17 9.16
N PRO A 221 0.06 6.26 9.44
CA PRO A 221 -0.95 6.20 10.49
C PRO A 221 -2.12 5.32 9.99
N PRO A 222 -2.57 4.29 10.74
CA PRO A 222 -3.96 3.87 10.67
C PRO A 222 -4.80 5.02 11.27
N ARG A 223 -5.12 6.01 10.45
CA ARG A 223 -6.15 7.01 10.74
C ARG A 223 -7.02 7.05 9.50
N VAL A 224 -8.28 6.65 9.60
CA VAL A 224 -9.26 7.46 10.32
C VAL A 224 -10.20 6.61 11.17
N GLY A 225 -10.04 6.77 12.48
CA GLY A 225 -11.18 6.93 13.38
C GLY A 225 -11.60 8.40 13.35
N THR A 226 -12.83 8.72 12.98
CA THR A 226 -13.37 10.09 13.17
C THR A 226 -13.85 10.23 14.62
N PHE A 227 -13.57 11.38 15.24
CA PHE A 227 -14.16 11.73 16.54
C PHE A 227 -15.63 12.09 16.31
N VAL A 228 -16.54 11.36 16.95
CA VAL A 228 -17.94 11.78 17.08
C VAL A 228 -18.11 12.25 18.52
N TYR A 229 -18.32 13.55 18.70
CA TYR A 229 -18.70 14.10 20.01
C TYR A 229 -20.18 13.80 20.19
N ASN A 230 -20.51 12.96 21.17
CA ASN A 230 -21.90 12.66 21.48
C ASN A 230 -22.36 13.48 22.68
N GLU A 231 -22.87 14.68 22.41
CA GLU A 231 -23.86 15.31 23.28
C GLU A 231 -25.19 15.40 22.49
N ASN A 232 -25.92 14.28 22.47
CA ASN A 232 -27.38 14.20 22.29
C ASN A 232 -28.05 14.81 21.03
N ARG A 233 -27.33 15.13 19.96
CA ARG A 233 -27.92 15.26 18.62
C ARG A 233 -26.92 14.77 17.57
N THR A 234 -27.32 13.85 16.71
CA THR A 234 -26.62 13.61 15.44
C THR A 234 -26.61 14.93 14.67
N ASP A 235 -25.49 15.63 14.71
CA ASP A 235 -25.34 16.88 14.00
C ASP A 235 -25.36 16.64 12.48
N GLU A 236 -25.69 17.70 11.74
CA GLU A 236 -25.70 17.69 10.26
C GLU A 236 -24.37 17.22 9.67
N THR A 237 -23.28 17.44 10.40
CA THR A 237 -21.92 16.99 10.06
C THR A 237 -21.77 15.47 10.11
N SER A 238 -22.35 14.79 11.11
CA SER A 238 -22.35 13.33 11.22
C SER A 238 -23.20 12.68 10.13
N HIS A 239 -24.35 13.27 9.80
CA HIS A 239 -25.16 12.80 8.66
C HIS A 239 -24.47 13.04 7.31
N GLN A 240 -23.78 14.17 7.12
CA GLN A 240 -22.99 14.43 5.91
C GLN A 240 -21.79 13.48 5.81
N ILE A 241 -21.14 13.14 6.92
CA ILE A 241 -20.06 12.16 6.97
C ILE A 241 -20.59 10.76 6.63
N ILE A 242 -21.72 10.33 7.21
CA ILE A 242 -22.35 9.05 6.92
C ILE A 242 -22.83 8.97 5.46
N ASN A 243 -23.50 10.01 4.94
CA ASN A 243 -23.94 10.05 3.53
C ASN A 243 -22.75 10.05 2.56
N ARG A 244 -21.64 10.71 2.93
CA ARG A 244 -20.40 10.70 2.17
C ARG A 244 -19.66 9.36 2.29
N ILE A 245 -19.82 8.60 3.37
CA ILE A 245 -19.29 7.24 3.51
C ILE A 245 -20.11 6.25 2.68
N MET A 246 -21.45 6.40 2.67
CA MET A 246 -22.39 5.57 1.92
C MET A 246 -22.38 5.83 0.41
N SER A 247 -21.80 6.95 -0.05
CA SER A 247 -21.61 7.24 -1.48
C SER A 247 -20.39 6.53 -2.10
N PHE A 248 -19.69 5.67 -1.36
CA PHE A 248 -18.52 4.90 -1.82
C PHE A 248 -18.70 3.40 -1.54
N ASP A 249 -17.91 2.53 -2.20
CA ASP A 249 -17.93 1.06 -2.04
C ASP A 249 -17.43 0.59 -0.65
N TYR A 250 -18.27 0.88 0.34
CA TYR A 250 -18.11 0.66 1.77
C TYR A 250 -18.51 -0.77 2.17
N ILE A 251 -17.73 -1.40 3.08
CA ILE A 251 -18.03 -2.76 3.57
C ILE A 251 -18.35 -2.84 5.06
N GLY A 252 -18.11 -1.78 5.84
CA GLY A 252 -18.49 -1.76 7.25
C GLY A 252 -17.84 -0.64 8.08
N ALA A 253 -18.43 -0.39 9.25
CA ALA A 253 -17.92 0.54 10.26
C ALA A 253 -18.11 -0.06 11.65
N GLY A 254 -17.29 0.38 12.61
CA GLY A 254 -17.38 0.00 14.01
C GLY A 254 -17.14 1.19 14.93
N LEU A 255 -17.61 1.14 16.17
CA LEU A 255 -17.37 2.16 17.18
C LEU A 255 -16.36 1.60 18.19
N LEU A 256 -15.28 2.35 18.41
CA LEU A 256 -14.30 2.12 19.45
C LEU A 256 -14.63 3.03 20.63
N LEU A 257 -14.95 2.41 21.76
CA LEU A 257 -15.19 3.11 23.01
C LEU A 257 -13.84 3.43 23.69
N PRO A 258 -13.75 4.55 24.43
CA PRO A 258 -12.50 4.96 25.08
C PRO A 258 -11.86 3.86 25.94
N GLU A 259 -12.68 3.04 26.58
CA GLU A 259 -12.24 1.97 27.47
C GLU A 259 -11.48 0.85 26.71
N GLU A 260 -11.69 0.74 25.40
CA GLU A 260 -11.14 -0.33 24.55
C GLU A 260 -9.75 0.02 23.96
N TYR A 261 -9.34 1.29 24.01
CA TYR A 261 -8.05 1.74 23.48
C TYR A 261 -7.28 2.71 24.38
N GLY A 262 -7.73 2.91 25.63
CA GLY A 262 -7.08 3.80 26.61
C GLY A 262 -7.34 5.30 26.36
N GLY A 263 -8.46 5.65 25.72
CA GLY A 263 -8.90 7.03 25.49
C GLY A 263 -9.60 7.67 26.70
N ARG A 264 -9.91 8.97 26.62
CA ARG A 264 -10.69 9.65 27.68
C ARG A 264 -12.16 9.23 27.64
N PRO A 265 -12.80 8.96 28.80
CA PRO A 265 -14.23 8.66 28.87
C PRO A 265 -15.06 9.72 28.12
N GLY A 266 -16.01 9.28 27.28
CA GLY A 266 -16.87 10.16 26.47
C GLY A 266 -16.38 10.42 25.04
N THR A 267 -15.20 9.97 24.62
CA THR A 267 -14.73 10.10 23.23
C THR A 267 -14.92 8.82 22.43
N GLN A 268 -15.81 8.80 21.44
CA GLN A 268 -15.99 7.62 20.56
C GLN A 268 -15.18 7.77 19.27
N LYS A 269 -14.60 6.67 18.79
CA LYS A 269 -13.92 6.62 17.49
C LYS A 269 -14.70 5.74 16.50
N LEU A 270 -15.08 6.29 15.36
CA LEU A 270 -15.69 5.52 14.27
C LEU A 270 -14.62 4.87 13.39
N LEU A 271 -14.42 3.56 13.50
CA LEU A 271 -13.63 2.74 12.56
C LEU A 271 -14.38 2.58 11.23
N VAL A 272 -13.69 2.70 10.11
CA VAL A 272 -14.26 2.50 8.76
C VAL A 272 -13.39 1.50 7.99
N PHE A 273 -14.04 0.52 7.36
CA PHE A 273 -13.41 -0.55 6.59
C PHE A 273 -13.74 -0.40 5.10
N TYR A 274 -12.74 -0.63 4.24
CA TYR A 274 -12.83 -0.52 2.78
C TYR A 274 -12.44 -1.85 2.12
N ARG A 275 -12.90 -2.10 0.88
CA ARG A 275 -12.42 -3.28 0.13
C ARG A 275 -10.96 -3.07 -0.29
N LYS A 276 -10.22 -4.17 -0.46
CA LYS A 276 -8.83 -4.14 -0.94
C LYS A 276 -8.67 -3.52 -2.34
N ASP A 277 -9.73 -3.54 -3.14
CA ASP A 277 -9.84 -2.94 -4.47
C ASP A 277 -10.54 -1.57 -4.46
N SER A 278 -10.97 -1.07 -3.29
CA SER A 278 -11.31 0.34 -3.13
C SER A 278 -10.02 1.15 -3.25
N PRO A 279 -10.00 2.23 -4.05
CA PRO A 279 -8.82 3.09 -4.12
C PRO A 279 -8.46 3.57 -2.70
N PRO A 280 -7.19 3.42 -2.27
CA PRO A 280 -6.76 3.84 -0.93
C PRO A 280 -7.11 5.31 -0.71
N ARG A 281 -7.41 5.74 0.52
CA ARG A 281 -7.77 7.14 0.77
C ARG A 281 -6.62 8.05 0.30
N ALA A 282 -6.92 9.02 -0.56
CA ALA A 282 -5.96 10.05 -0.90
C ALA A 282 -5.54 10.78 0.38
N ASP A 283 -4.25 10.84 0.64
CA ASP A 283 -3.73 11.64 1.73
C ASP A 283 -4.12 13.11 1.48
N ARG A 284 -4.51 13.83 2.55
CA ARG A 284 -4.77 15.26 2.41
C ARG A 284 -3.46 16.03 2.38
N LEU A 285 -3.43 17.13 1.65
CA LEU A 285 -2.36 18.12 1.71
C LEU A 285 -2.34 18.73 3.12
N SER A 286 -1.22 18.58 3.83
CA SER A 286 -1.09 19.05 5.21
C SER A 286 -0.68 20.51 5.26
N LEU A 287 0.12 20.93 4.29
CA LEU A 287 0.54 22.31 4.12
C LEU A 287 -0.41 23.01 3.13
N PRO A 288 -0.52 24.35 3.20
CA PRO A 288 -1.01 25.12 2.08
C PRO A 288 -0.21 24.75 0.83
N VAL A 289 -0.88 24.63 -0.31
CA VAL A 289 -0.16 24.50 -1.58
C VAL A 289 0.61 25.79 -1.82
N GLN A 290 1.91 25.68 -2.08
CA GLN A 290 2.78 26.81 -2.34
C GLN A 290 4.05 26.40 -3.11
N VAL A 291 4.12 26.76 -4.38
CA VAL A 291 5.29 26.53 -5.25
C VAL A 291 5.56 27.76 -6.10
N HIS A 292 6.74 28.37 -5.92
CA HIS A 292 7.17 29.58 -6.64
C HIS A 292 8.47 29.39 -7.42
N SER A 293 9.17 28.28 -7.22
CA SER A 293 10.43 27.92 -7.87
C SER A 293 10.54 26.39 -7.95
N GLU A 294 11.41 25.86 -8.82
CA GLU A 294 11.76 24.43 -8.81
C GLU A 294 12.93 24.11 -7.87
N PHE A 295 13.62 25.12 -7.33
CA PHE A 295 14.85 24.97 -6.54
C PHE A 295 14.70 25.33 -5.06
N GLY A 296 13.58 25.95 -4.65
CA GLY A 296 13.26 26.13 -3.23
C GLY A 296 13.15 24.78 -2.52
N ARG A 297 13.52 24.73 -1.24
CA ARG A 297 13.57 23.48 -0.47
C ARG A 297 12.22 22.77 -0.51
N LEU A 298 12.22 21.51 -0.95
CA LEU A 298 11.01 20.70 -1.07
C LEU A 298 10.55 20.24 0.32
N ARG A 299 9.29 20.49 0.66
CA ARG A 299 8.70 20.09 1.95
C ARG A 299 7.56 19.10 1.81
N GLU A 300 6.78 19.18 0.74
CA GLU A 300 5.65 18.29 0.50
C GLU A 300 5.54 17.96 -0.99
N VAL A 301 5.29 16.68 -1.29
CA VAL A 301 5.18 16.16 -2.64
C VAL A 301 4.08 15.10 -2.73
N ILE A 302 3.31 15.15 -3.81
CA ILE A 302 2.37 14.09 -4.18
C ILE A 302 3.12 13.03 -5.00
N VAL A 303 3.03 11.77 -4.58
CA VAL A 303 3.47 10.59 -5.32
C VAL A 303 2.35 9.56 -5.36
N SER A 304 2.50 8.50 -6.14
CA SER A 304 1.53 7.39 -6.20
C SER A 304 1.66 6.45 -5.01
N PHE A 305 0.59 5.76 -4.64
CA PHE A 305 0.79 4.58 -3.78
C PHE A 305 1.75 3.61 -4.47
N THR A 306 2.49 2.88 -3.64
CA THR A 306 3.36 1.81 -4.12
C THR A 306 2.61 0.98 -5.16
N PRO A 307 3.21 0.73 -6.33
CA PRO A 307 2.59 0.04 -7.45
C PRO A 307 2.37 -1.47 -7.18
N GLU A 308 1.82 -1.87 -6.02
CA GLU A 308 1.64 -3.26 -5.62
C GLU A 308 0.81 -4.07 -6.62
N ASN A 309 -0.09 -3.38 -7.34
CA ASN A 309 -0.94 -3.94 -8.38
C ASN A 309 -0.73 -3.27 -9.74
N ALA A 310 0.37 -2.52 -9.94
CA ALA A 310 0.61 -1.89 -11.23
C ALA A 310 0.73 -2.95 -12.31
N GLN A 311 -0.26 -2.99 -13.18
CA GLN A 311 -0.22 -3.87 -14.34
C GLN A 311 0.75 -3.28 -15.35
N ILE A 312 1.99 -3.76 -15.34
CA ILE A 312 2.98 -3.45 -16.37
C ILE A 312 2.56 -4.23 -17.63
N HIS A 313 1.77 -3.57 -18.48
CA HIS A 313 1.15 -4.20 -19.64
C HIS A 313 1.07 -3.22 -20.81
N ALA A 314 1.26 -3.72 -22.03
CA ALA A 314 1.35 -2.89 -23.25
C ALA A 314 0.14 -1.95 -23.42
N LYS A 315 -1.05 -2.43 -23.05
CA LYS A 315 -2.31 -1.66 -23.07
C LYS A 315 -2.30 -0.40 -22.20
N TYR A 316 -1.37 -0.28 -21.26
CA TYR A 316 -1.25 0.87 -20.34
C TYR A 316 0.01 1.70 -20.60
N ALA A 317 0.81 1.35 -21.60
CA ALA A 317 1.97 2.13 -21.99
C ALA A 317 1.53 3.48 -22.59
N ILE A 318 1.98 4.57 -21.97
CA ILE A 318 1.57 5.94 -22.30
C ILE A 318 2.53 6.67 -23.24
N ASN A 319 3.69 6.09 -23.53
CA ASN A 319 4.73 6.60 -24.43
C ASN A 319 5.42 5.45 -25.17
N ASP A 320 6.23 5.78 -26.17
CA ASP A 320 6.87 4.78 -27.03
C ASP A 320 7.97 3.98 -26.32
N VAL A 321 8.68 4.60 -25.38
CA VAL A 321 9.69 3.91 -24.54
C VAL A 321 9.04 2.75 -23.77
N ALA A 322 7.92 3.01 -23.09
CA ALA A 322 7.15 2.00 -22.39
C ALA A 322 6.63 0.90 -23.33
N ARG A 323 6.12 1.25 -24.52
CA ARG A 323 5.62 0.27 -25.51
C ARG A 323 6.72 -0.67 -25.98
N GLN A 324 7.92 -0.15 -26.21
CA GLN A 324 9.06 -0.91 -26.68
C GLN A 324 9.66 -1.80 -25.59
N ASN A 325 9.58 -1.39 -24.32
CA ASN A 325 10.25 -2.06 -23.21
C ASN A 325 9.34 -2.85 -22.28
N VAL A 326 8.01 -2.82 -22.45
CA VAL A 326 7.06 -3.44 -21.50
C VAL A 326 7.35 -4.91 -21.17
N ASN A 327 7.88 -5.69 -22.13
CA ASN A 327 8.24 -7.10 -21.92
C ASN A 327 9.60 -7.30 -21.24
N ASN A 328 10.37 -6.22 -21.04
CA ASN A 328 11.72 -6.21 -20.48
C ASN A 328 11.77 -5.52 -19.10
N ILE A 329 10.61 -5.30 -18.49
CA ILE A 329 10.47 -4.70 -17.16
C ILE A 329 10.24 -5.82 -16.15
N ASP A 330 11.10 -5.87 -15.14
CA ASP A 330 10.91 -6.73 -13.96
C ASP A 330 9.95 -6.01 -12.99
N PRO A 331 8.74 -6.54 -12.75
CA PRO A 331 7.75 -5.88 -11.89
C PRO A 331 8.14 -5.83 -10.40
N ILE A 332 8.96 -6.78 -9.94
CA ILE A 332 9.45 -6.79 -8.56
C ILE A 332 10.49 -5.69 -8.41
N ALA A 333 11.48 -5.66 -9.30
CA ALA A 333 12.50 -4.61 -9.30
C ALA A 333 11.89 -3.22 -9.51
N PHE A 334 10.90 -3.06 -10.40
CA PHE A 334 10.15 -1.81 -10.58
C PHE A 334 9.53 -1.31 -9.27
N LYS A 335 8.94 -2.22 -8.47
CA LYS A 335 8.37 -1.88 -7.16
C LYS A 335 9.47 -1.47 -6.17
N ASP A 336 10.57 -2.21 -6.13
CA ASP A 336 11.68 -1.93 -5.22
C ASP A 336 12.37 -0.59 -5.56
N GLU A 337 12.56 -0.30 -6.84
CA GLU A 337 13.06 0.98 -7.35
C GLU A 337 12.14 2.14 -6.94
N TYR A 338 10.82 1.96 -7.06
CA TYR A 338 9.84 2.97 -6.66
C TYR A 338 9.89 3.24 -5.15
N ASN A 339 9.94 2.18 -4.35
CA ASN A 339 10.04 2.29 -2.90
C ASN A 339 11.36 2.91 -2.45
N LEU A 340 12.46 2.60 -3.13
CA LEU A 340 13.76 3.24 -2.89
C LEU A 340 13.69 4.74 -3.17
N PHE A 341 13.07 5.13 -4.29
CA PHE A 341 12.89 6.54 -4.64
C PHE A 341 12.03 7.31 -3.63
N VAL A 342 10.86 6.77 -3.27
CA VAL A 342 9.97 7.38 -2.28
C VAL A 342 10.62 7.41 -0.90
N GLY A 343 11.28 6.32 -0.50
CA GLY A 343 12.06 6.24 0.74
C GLY A 343 13.15 7.31 0.81
N THR A 344 13.88 7.52 -0.29
CA THR A 344 14.89 8.57 -0.40
C THR A 344 14.30 9.96 -0.13
N MET A 345 13.07 10.25 -0.57
CA MET A 345 12.43 11.54 -0.24
C MET A 345 12.12 11.68 1.24
N VAL A 346 11.60 10.61 1.85
CA VAL A 346 11.27 10.57 3.28
C VAL A 346 12.54 10.76 4.12
N ASP A 347 13.63 10.08 3.76
CA ASP A 347 14.94 10.20 4.43
C ASP A 347 15.51 11.63 4.36
N HIS A 348 15.13 12.40 3.33
CA HIS A 348 15.48 13.81 3.18
C HIS A 348 14.45 14.77 3.81
N GLY A 349 13.54 14.26 4.64
CA GLY A 349 12.57 15.06 5.40
C GLY A 349 11.47 15.68 4.54
N ILE A 350 11.22 15.13 3.34
CA ILE A 350 10.13 15.55 2.47
C ILE A 350 8.87 14.77 2.87
N ARG A 351 7.78 15.49 3.14
CA ARG A 351 6.48 14.87 3.38
C ARG A 351 5.92 14.30 2.08
N VAL A 352 5.60 13.02 2.09
CA VAL A 352 4.97 12.33 0.97
C VAL A 352 3.45 12.28 1.16
N VAL A 353 2.71 12.60 0.10
CA VAL A 353 1.25 12.50 -0.01
C VAL A 353 0.92 11.50 -1.10
N HIS A 354 0.16 10.46 -0.80
CA HIS A 354 -0.17 9.45 -1.82
C HIS A 354 -1.48 9.78 -2.57
N THR A 355 -1.44 9.70 -3.90
CA THR A 355 -2.65 9.70 -4.75
C THR A 355 -3.39 8.37 -4.64
N ASN A 356 -4.72 8.41 -4.64
CA ASN A 356 -5.57 7.22 -4.65
C ASN A 356 -5.75 6.55 -6.02
N ALA A 357 -5.02 6.98 -7.04
CA ALA A 357 -5.24 6.56 -8.41
C ALA A 357 -4.88 5.08 -8.66
N ILE A 358 -5.89 4.21 -8.54
CA ILE A 358 -5.97 2.92 -9.22
C ILE A 358 -7.12 3.04 -10.23
N GLY A 359 -6.82 2.98 -11.53
CA GLY A 359 -7.87 3.01 -12.55
C GLY A 359 -8.80 1.78 -12.46
N SER A 360 -9.95 1.80 -13.15
CA SER A 360 -11.00 0.76 -13.12
C SER A 360 -10.55 -0.68 -13.45
N GLU A 361 -9.30 -0.88 -13.83
CA GLU A 361 -8.69 -2.18 -14.14
C GLU A 361 -7.35 -2.41 -13.43
N GLY A 362 -6.97 -1.66 -12.38
CA GLY A 362 -5.65 -1.82 -11.75
C GLY A 362 -4.53 -1.01 -12.41
N LYS A 363 -4.88 0.02 -13.20
CA LYS A 363 -3.90 0.94 -13.79
C LYS A 363 -3.19 1.74 -12.70
N SER A 364 -1.86 1.71 -12.67
CA SER A 364 -1.08 2.53 -11.76
C SER A 364 -0.67 3.83 -12.44
N ALA A 365 -0.88 4.95 -11.74
CA ALA A 365 -0.52 6.29 -12.16
C ALA A 365 0.72 6.75 -11.38
N ILE A 366 1.90 6.21 -11.71
CA ILE A 366 3.13 6.57 -10.98
C ILE A 366 3.66 7.96 -11.36
N PHE A 367 3.29 8.50 -12.53
CA PHE A 367 3.76 9.79 -13.01
C PHE A 367 2.83 10.92 -12.57
N THR A 368 2.91 11.28 -11.28
CA THR A 368 2.04 12.30 -10.66
C THR A 368 2.32 13.72 -11.14
N ARG A 369 3.45 13.96 -11.82
CA ARG A 369 3.79 15.27 -12.40
C ARG A 369 2.80 15.71 -13.48
N ASP A 370 2.37 14.79 -14.32
CA ASP A 370 1.61 15.12 -15.53
C ASP A 370 0.19 15.63 -15.21
N PRO A 371 -0.62 14.94 -14.38
CA PRO A 371 -2.02 15.34 -14.15
C PRO A 371 -2.19 16.63 -13.36
N ALA A 372 -1.20 17.06 -12.58
CA ALA A 372 -1.31 18.28 -11.78
C ALA A 372 0.05 18.89 -11.43
N TYR A 373 0.03 20.20 -11.14
CA TYR A 373 1.18 20.99 -10.69
C TYR A 373 0.68 22.20 -9.90
N VAL A 374 1.53 22.80 -9.07
CA VAL A 374 1.17 23.98 -8.27
C VAL A 374 1.80 25.24 -8.88
N VAL A 375 0.99 26.29 -9.05
CA VAL A 375 1.43 27.63 -9.46
C VAL A 375 1.11 28.64 -8.37
N GLY A 376 2.14 29.19 -7.73
CA GLY A 376 1.96 30.02 -6.55
C GLY A 376 1.24 29.23 -5.48
N THR A 377 0.03 29.63 -5.13
CA THR A 377 -0.81 28.96 -4.11
C THR A 377 -2.00 28.20 -4.70
N THR A 378 -1.97 27.89 -6.01
CA THR A 378 -3.08 27.25 -6.72
C THR A 378 -2.63 25.91 -7.28
N LEU A 379 -3.34 24.84 -6.92
CA LEU A 379 -3.19 23.55 -7.59
C LEU A 379 -3.85 23.63 -8.97
N VAL A 380 -3.11 23.37 -10.03
CA VAL A 380 -3.64 23.24 -11.38
C VAL A 380 -3.84 21.75 -11.67
N VAL A 381 -5.07 21.34 -11.97
CA VAL A 381 -5.37 20.00 -12.48
C VAL A 381 -5.49 20.10 -13.99
N GLY A 382 -4.49 19.55 -14.69
CA GLY A 382 -4.32 19.67 -16.12
C GLY A 382 -5.24 18.74 -16.90
N ARG A 383 -5.60 19.17 -18.12
CA ARG A 383 -6.20 18.28 -19.12
C ARG A 383 -5.08 17.49 -19.80
N LEU A 384 -5.03 16.19 -19.55
CA LEU A 384 -4.05 15.29 -20.16
C LEU A 384 -4.31 15.07 -21.66
N GLY A 385 -3.25 14.90 -22.45
CA GLY A 385 -3.34 14.70 -23.91
C GLY A 385 -3.86 13.32 -24.29
N GLN A 386 -3.76 12.35 -23.38
CA GLN A 386 -4.18 10.97 -23.60
C GLN A 386 -5.45 10.65 -22.80
N GLN A 387 -6.57 10.40 -23.49
CA GLN A 387 -7.87 10.13 -22.85
C GLN A 387 -7.84 8.96 -21.86
N GLN A 388 -7.00 7.96 -22.11
CA GLN A 388 -6.87 6.79 -21.24
C GLN A 388 -6.34 7.11 -19.84
N ARG A 389 -5.78 8.32 -19.63
CA ARG A 389 -5.18 8.81 -18.38
C ARG A 389 -6.11 9.72 -17.54
N VAL A 390 -7.34 9.97 -17.97
CA VAL A 390 -8.26 10.90 -17.29
C VAL A 390 -8.49 10.56 -15.80
N TYR A 391 -8.41 9.28 -15.43
CA TYR A 391 -8.51 8.82 -14.04
C TYR A 391 -7.41 9.39 -13.12
N GLU A 392 -6.26 9.79 -13.68
CA GLU A 392 -5.14 10.39 -12.93
C GLU A 392 -5.51 11.79 -12.44
N SER A 393 -6.12 12.61 -13.31
CA SER A 393 -6.60 13.97 -12.96
C SER A 393 -7.72 13.94 -11.91
N GLU A 394 -8.59 12.91 -11.95
CA GLU A 394 -9.65 12.75 -10.95
C GLU A 394 -9.08 12.57 -9.53
N SER A 395 -7.99 11.82 -9.40
CA SER A 395 -7.33 11.68 -8.11
C SER A 395 -6.75 13.00 -7.61
N MET A 396 -6.13 13.78 -8.50
CA MET A 396 -5.56 15.08 -8.14
C MET A 396 -6.63 16.07 -7.68
N ARG A 397 -7.82 16.06 -8.30
CA ARG A 397 -8.98 16.82 -7.80
C ARG A 397 -9.34 16.44 -6.36
N GLN A 398 -9.33 15.15 -6.04
CA GLN A 398 -9.70 14.67 -4.71
C GLN A 398 -8.68 15.08 -3.65
N ILE A 399 -7.38 14.98 -3.96
CA ILE A 399 -6.28 15.46 -3.10
C ILE A 399 -6.39 16.97 -2.87
N GLY A 400 -6.73 17.74 -3.91
CA GLY A 400 -6.86 19.20 -3.89
C GLY A 400 -8.09 19.73 -3.15
N GLN A 401 -9.02 18.87 -2.71
CA GLN A 401 -10.27 19.32 -2.07
C GLN A 401 -10.00 20.23 -0.86
N GLY A 402 -10.62 21.42 -0.87
CA GLY A 402 -10.44 22.42 0.17
C GLY A 402 -9.22 23.33 -0.03
N ARG A 403 -8.52 23.24 -1.16
CA ARG A 403 -7.43 24.13 -1.56
C ARG A 403 -7.80 24.92 -2.83
N PRO A 404 -7.25 26.12 -3.04
CA PRO A 404 -7.40 26.84 -4.31
C PRO A 404 -6.96 25.95 -5.47
N THR A 405 -7.89 25.67 -6.38
CA THR A 405 -7.68 24.73 -7.48
C THR A 405 -8.20 25.34 -8.78
N LEU A 406 -7.37 25.32 -9.81
CA LEU A 406 -7.74 25.57 -11.20
C LEU A 406 -7.89 24.23 -11.90
N ASP A 407 -9.12 23.85 -12.24
CA ASP A 407 -9.38 22.62 -12.99
C ASP A 407 -9.55 22.93 -14.47
N LEU A 408 -8.61 22.48 -15.30
CA LEU A 408 -8.63 22.66 -16.75
C LEU A 408 -9.15 21.42 -17.49
N THR A 409 -9.53 20.34 -16.80
CA THR A 409 -9.90 19.07 -17.44
C THR A 409 -11.09 19.19 -18.38
N GLY A 410 -12.01 20.13 -18.09
CA GLY A 410 -13.19 20.43 -18.90
C GLY A 410 -12.94 21.37 -20.08
N GLU A 411 -11.76 21.99 -20.19
CA GLU A 411 -11.46 23.02 -21.19
C GLU A 411 -11.07 22.39 -22.54
N PRO A 412 -11.91 22.51 -23.59
CA PRO A 412 -11.64 21.85 -24.87
C PRO A 412 -10.36 22.37 -25.53
N GLY A 413 -9.48 21.46 -25.95
CA GLY A 413 -8.23 21.79 -26.66
C GLY A 413 -7.12 22.39 -25.79
N ALA A 414 -7.40 22.76 -24.54
CA ALA A 414 -6.45 23.35 -23.59
C ALA A 414 -5.69 22.27 -22.81
N VAL A 415 -4.91 21.44 -23.53
CA VAL A 415 -4.10 20.38 -22.94
C VAL A 415 -2.92 21.00 -22.19
N THR A 416 -2.72 20.60 -20.94
CA THR A 416 -1.56 20.98 -20.12
C THR A 416 -1.15 19.79 -19.26
N GLU A 417 0.12 19.40 -19.35
CA GLU A 417 0.71 18.37 -18.49
C GLU A 417 1.90 18.96 -17.71
N GLY A 418 2.02 18.67 -16.41
CA GLY A 418 3.04 19.29 -15.56
C GLY A 418 4.49 18.95 -15.93
N GLY A 419 4.72 17.93 -16.77
CA GLY A 419 6.02 17.65 -17.37
C GLY A 419 6.55 18.82 -18.21
N ASP A 420 5.65 19.63 -18.77
CA ASP A 420 6.01 20.81 -19.57
C ASP A 420 6.16 22.10 -18.75
N ILE A 421 5.78 22.10 -17.47
CA ILE A 421 5.68 23.31 -16.65
C ILE A 421 6.85 23.40 -15.69
N ILE A 422 7.77 24.34 -15.89
CA ILE A 422 9.02 24.44 -15.13
C ILE A 422 9.21 25.87 -14.62
N PHE A 423 9.24 26.04 -13.30
CA PHE A 423 9.54 27.34 -12.68
C PHE A 423 11.04 27.65 -12.75
N ILE A 424 11.39 28.72 -13.46
CA ILE A 424 12.79 29.19 -13.55
C ILE A 424 13.10 30.34 -12.58
N GLY A 425 12.11 30.78 -11.78
CA GLY A 425 12.25 31.79 -10.73
C GLY A 425 11.65 33.15 -11.10
N GLY A 426 11.48 34.05 -10.12
CA GLY A 426 11.00 35.42 -10.35
C GLY A 426 9.60 35.52 -10.98
N LYS A 427 8.68 34.62 -10.61
CA LYS A 427 7.36 34.43 -11.27
C LYS A 427 7.45 34.10 -12.77
N LYS A 428 8.56 33.52 -13.24
CA LYS A 428 8.70 33.04 -14.61
C LYS A 428 8.63 31.52 -14.69
N LEU A 429 7.93 31.02 -15.70
CA LEU A 429 7.84 29.61 -16.03
C LEU A 429 8.27 29.38 -17.47
N ALA A 430 9.13 28.40 -17.70
CA ALA A 430 9.30 27.79 -19.02
C ALA A 430 8.17 26.77 -19.22
N VAL A 431 7.51 26.86 -20.37
CA VAL A 431 6.38 25.99 -20.74
C VAL A 431 6.69 25.28 -22.05
N GLY A 432 6.84 23.96 -21.99
CA GLY A 432 6.94 23.11 -23.17
C GLY A 432 5.71 23.26 -24.07
N ILE A 433 5.93 23.44 -25.37
CA ILE A 433 4.87 23.44 -26.37
C ILE A 433 5.16 22.32 -27.37
N GLY A 434 4.30 21.30 -27.36
CA GLY A 434 4.54 20.07 -28.08
C GLY A 434 3.34 19.14 -28.04
N GLN A 435 3.61 17.84 -27.90
CA GLN A 435 2.58 16.80 -27.98
C GLN A 435 1.64 16.77 -26.75
N ARG A 436 2.10 17.28 -25.61
CA ARG A 436 1.43 17.15 -24.30
C ARG A 436 0.96 18.45 -23.68
N THR A 437 1.41 19.59 -24.19
CA THR A 437 0.89 20.91 -23.82
C THR A 437 0.67 21.76 -25.06
N THR A 438 -0.54 22.30 -25.22
CA THR A 438 -0.94 23.08 -26.40
C THR A 438 -0.84 24.57 -26.16
N ALA A 439 -0.77 25.36 -27.24
CA ALA A 439 -0.83 26.83 -27.16
C ALA A 439 -2.13 27.32 -26.48
N ALA A 440 -3.25 26.63 -26.69
CA ALA A 440 -4.51 26.93 -26.01
C ALA A 440 -4.43 26.67 -24.49
N GLY A 441 -3.71 25.61 -24.08
CA GLY A 441 -3.44 25.32 -22.67
C GLY A 441 -2.58 26.41 -22.01
N LEU A 442 -1.50 26.81 -22.69
CA LEU A 442 -0.66 27.94 -22.26
C LEU A 442 -1.46 29.23 -22.11
N GLU A 443 -2.37 29.52 -23.03
CA GLU A 443 -3.20 30.73 -22.97
C GLU A 443 -4.16 30.71 -21.75
N LYS A 444 -4.72 29.55 -21.39
CA LYS A 444 -5.50 29.40 -20.15
C LYS A 444 -4.67 29.66 -18.90
N LEU A 445 -3.40 29.25 -18.89
CA LEU A 445 -2.49 29.54 -17.79
C LEU A 445 -2.18 31.04 -17.69
N ARG A 446 -1.92 31.73 -18.81
CA ARG A 446 -1.72 33.19 -18.82
C ARG A 446 -2.92 33.95 -18.29
N GLN A 447 -4.13 33.53 -18.66
CA GLN A 447 -5.37 34.12 -18.18
C GLN A 447 -5.58 33.90 -16.68
N ALA A 448 -5.27 32.71 -16.17
CA ALA A 448 -5.42 32.37 -14.76
C ALA A 448 -4.35 33.00 -13.86
N PHE A 449 -3.15 33.28 -14.41
CA PHE A 449 -2.00 33.75 -13.66
C PHE A 449 -1.35 34.98 -14.35
N PRO A 450 -2.05 36.13 -14.44
CA PRO A 450 -1.58 37.30 -15.20
C PRO A 450 -0.31 37.93 -14.63
N ASP A 451 0.00 37.68 -13.36
CA ASP A 451 1.23 38.15 -12.69
C ASP A 451 2.46 37.28 -12.97
N TYR A 452 2.30 36.18 -13.71
CA TYR A 452 3.38 35.27 -14.06
C TYR A 452 3.76 35.42 -15.53
N GLU A 453 5.06 35.36 -15.80
CA GLU A 453 5.59 35.32 -17.17
C GLU A 453 5.72 33.86 -17.62
N PHE A 454 5.13 33.54 -18.77
CA PHE A 454 5.20 32.20 -19.35
C PHE A 454 5.97 32.21 -20.67
N ILE A 455 7.16 31.60 -20.67
CA ILE A 455 8.09 31.48 -21.79
C ILE A 455 7.79 30.17 -22.52
N ALA A 456 7.26 30.27 -23.73
CA ALA A 456 6.97 29.10 -24.56
C ALA A 456 8.29 28.50 -25.10
N VAL A 457 8.47 27.20 -24.93
CA VAL A 457 9.63 26.45 -25.41
C VAL A 457 9.16 25.32 -26.32
N PRO A 458 9.21 25.50 -27.65
CA PRO A 458 8.90 24.42 -28.59
C PRO A 458 9.88 23.25 -28.42
N HIS A 459 9.38 22.01 -28.41
CA HIS A 459 10.21 20.80 -28.38
C HIS A 459 9.54 19.64 -29.14
N ALA A 460 10.32 18.60 -29.47
CA ALA A 460 9.84 17.41 -30.17
C ALA A 460 9.52 16.23 -29.22
N ASP A 461 10.14 16.22 -28.03
CA ASP A 461 9.98 15.16 -27.03
C ASP A 461 8.60 15.10 -26.37
N LEU A 462 8.43 14.13 -25.47
CA LEU A 462 7.21 13.92 -24.71
C LEU A 462 6.85 15.16 -23.87
N HIS A 463 7.82 15.67 -23.12
CA HIS A 463 7.69 16.81 -22.22
C HIS A 463 8.99 17.63 -22.17
N LEU A 464 8.92 18.90 -21.77
CA LEU A 464 10.11 19.74 -21.59
C LEU A 464 11.07 19.20 -20.51
N ASP A 465 10.57 18.55 -19.47
CA ASP A 465 11.39 18.09 -18.35
C ASP A 465 12.28 16.86 -18.60
N VAL A 466 12.20 16.28 -19.78
CA VAL A 466 13.22 15.32 -20.26
C VAL A 466 14.37 16.01 -20.98
N LEU A 467 14.25 17.31 -21.26
CA LEU A 467 15.27 18.13 -21.94
C LEU A 467 15.85 19.24 -21.07
N PHE A 468 15.09 19.74 -20.10
CA PHE A 468 15.46 20.91 -19.30
C PHE A 468 14.89 20.79 -17.89
N THR A 469 15.70 20.99 -16.85
CA THR A 469 15.23 21.11 -15.46
C THR A 469 16.08 22.09 -14.66
N MET A 470 15.50 22.62 -13.57
CA MET A 470 16.22 23.46 -12.61
C MET A 470 16.91 22.59 -11.57
N VAL A 471 18.18 22.90 -11.26
CA VAL A 471 19.00 22.16 -10.28
C VAL A 471 19.51 23.04 -9.14
N GLY A 472 19.19 24.34 -9.20
CA GLY A 472 19.51 25.34 -8.20
C GLY A 472 19.01 26.72 -8.65
N GLU A 473 19.18 27.72 -7.78
CA GLU A 473 18.90 29.10 -8.16
C GLU A 473 19.85 29.54 -9.29
N LYS A 474 19.30 30.04 -10.40
CA LYS A 474 20.06 30.39 -11.62
C LYS A 474 20.98 29.27 -12.14
N LYS A 475 20.63 28.00 -11.87
CA LYS A 475 21.36 26.82 -12.38
C LYS A 475 20.38 25.81 -12.95
N CYS A 476 20.61 25.38 -14.18
CA CYS A 476 19.76 24.42 -14.87
C CYS A 476 20.57 23.33 -15.56
N LEU A 477 19.96 22.17 -15.73
CA LEU A 477 20.45 21.05 -16.52
C LEU A 477 19.69 21.03 -17.85
N ALA A 478 20.40 20.89 -18.96
CA ALA A 478 19.83 21.04 -20.30
C ALA A 478 20.47 20.08 -21.32
N ASP A 479 19.65 19.48 -22.16
CA ASP A 479 20.08 18.86 -23.42
C ASP A 479 20.12 19.93 -24.51
N LEU A 480 21.32 20.48 -24.74
CA LEU A 480 21.52 21.57 -25.69
C LEU A 480 21.29 21.15 -27.15
N SER A 481 21.31 19.84 -27.44
CA SER A 481 21.10 19.34 -28.80
C SER A 481 19.63 19.36 -29.22
N GLN A 482 18.71 19.39 -28.26
CA GLN A 482 17.27 19.29 -28.50
C GLN A 482 16.48 20.53 -28.09
N LEU A 483 17.08 21.46 -27.34
CA LEU A 483 16.45 22.73 -26.97
C LEU A 483 16.60 23.81 -28.06
N PRO A 484 15.60 24.69 -28.24
CA PRO A 484 15.75 25.83 -29.13
C PRO A 484 16.90 26.75 -28.71
N GLU A 485 17.76 27.12 -29.67
CA GLU A 485 18.90 28.03 -29.43
C GLU A 485 18.46 29.36 -28.81
N ALA A 486 17.30 29.89 -29.20
CA ALA A 486 16.72 31.11 -28.64
C ALA A 486 16.44 30.99 -27.13
N PHE A 487 15.98 29.82 -26.66
CA PHE A 487 15.72 29.58 -25.25
C PHE A 487 17.02 29.44 -24.46
N VAL A 488 18.01 28.72 -25.00
CA VAL A 488 19.34 28.61 -24.38
C VAL A 488 20.02 29.99 -24.28
N THR A 489 19.91 30.81 -25.33
CA THR A 489 20.42 32.18 -25.34
C THR A 489 19.71 33.05 -24.31
N TYR A 490 18.38 32.94 -24.21
CA TYR A 490 17.61 33.62 -23.17
C TYR A 490 18.12 33.27 -21.76
N LEU A 491 18.33 31.99 -21.45
CA LEU A 491 18.84 31.55 -20.15
C LEU A 491 20.22 32.13 -19.86
N ARG A 492 21.15 32.07 -20.83
CA ARG A 492 22.50 32.63 -20.68
C ARG A 492 22.47 34.14 -20.45
N ASN A 493 21.64 34.86 -21.20
CA ASN A 493 21.49 36.31 -21.06
C ASN A 493 20.84 36.70 -19.72
N ASP A 494 19.96 35.86 -19.18
CA ASP A 494 19.37 36.05 -17.86
C ASP A 494 20.29 35.52 -16.72
N GLY A 495 21.54 35.19 -17.02
CA GLY A 495 22.58 34.84 -16.05
C GLY A 495 22.51 33.42 -15.49
N PHE A 496 21.81 32.50 -16.16
CA PHE A 496 21.79 31.10 -15.74
C PHE A 496 23.11 30.39 -16.06
N THR A 497 23.60 29.59 -15.12
CA THR A 497 24.59 28.55 -15.40
C THR A 497 23.86 27.38 -16.05
N VAL A 498 24.11 27.16 -17.34
CA VAL A 498 23.52 26.06 -18.11
C VAL A 498 24.50 24.89 -18.12
N ILE A 499 24.18 23.84 -17.35
CA ILE A 499 24.93 22.59 -17.29
C ILE A 499 24.41 21.70 -18.41
N GLU A 500 25.29 21.24 -19.29
CA GLU A 500 24.92 20.36 -20.40
C GLU A 500 24.83 18.91 -19.91
N ALA A 501 23.67 18.27 -20.08
CA ALA A 501 23.51 16.83 -19.88
C ALA A 501 24.28 16.06 -20.96
N ASP A 502 24.68 14.83 -20.67
CA ASP A 502 25.30 13.99 -21.70
C ASP A 502 24.23 13.52 -22.70
N PRO A 503 24.32 13.86 -24.00
CA PRO A 503 23.31 13.46 -24.99
C PRO A 503 23.16 11.94 -25.09
N ALA A 504 24.19 11.15 -24.76
CA ALA A 504 24.12 9.70 -24.75
C ALA A 504 23.21 9.15 -23.63
N GLU A 505 22.94 9.95 -22.60
CA GLU A 505 22.11 9.61 -21.44
C GLU A 505 20.67 10.12 -21.58
N GLN A 506 20.30 10.70 -22.72
CA GLN A 506 18.92 11.10 -22.97
C GLN A 506 17.93 9.93 -22.97
N PRO A 507 18.22 8.75 -23.56
CA PRO A 507 17.32 7.59 -23.51
C PRO A 507 17.05 7.09 -22.08
N THR A 508 17.97 7.40 -21.16
CA THR A 508 17.88 7.09 -19.73
C THR A 508 17.47 8.30 -18.89
N LEU A 509 16.91 9.34 -19.54
CA LEU A 509 16.32 10.52 -18.93
C LEU A 509 17.32 11.38 -18.14
N GLY A 510 18.51 11.61 -18.70
CA GLY A 510 19.61 12.41 -18.10
C GLY A 510 19.19 13.74 -17.48
N CYS A 511 18.28 14.49 -18.12
CA CYS A 511 17.81 15.78 -17.60
C CYS A 511 16.69 15.67 -16.54
N ASN A 512 16.05 14.51 -16.37
CA ASN A 512 14.88 14.35 -15.53
C ASN A 512 15.26 14.18 -14.06
N VAL A 513 15.69 15.27 -13.42
CA VAL A 513 16.07 15.30 -12.01
C VAL A 513 15.08 16.10 -11.17
N VAL A 514 14.97 15.80 -9.88
CA VAL A 514 14.16 16.60 -8.95
C VAL A 514 15.05 17.33 -7.95
N CYS A 515 15.02 18.66 -7.97
CA CYS A 515 15.71 19.47 -6.98
C CYS A 515 14.97 19.45 -5.64
N VAL A 516 15.69 19.13 -4.57
CA VAL A 516 15.15 19.04 -3.20
C VAL A 516 15.48 20.27 -2.34
N GLY A 517 16.23 21.23 -2.88
CA GLY A 517 16.73 22.41 -2.19
C GLY A 517 18.25 22.42 -2.06
N ASP A 518 18.85 23.54 -1.65
CA ASP A 518 20.28 23.66 -1.32
C ASP A 518 21.26 23.18 -2.42
N ASN A 519 20.95 23.41 -3.71
CA ASN A 519 21.70 22.85 -4.83
C ASN A 519 21.85 21.32 -4.77
N LYS A 520 20.82 20.62 -4.28
CA LYS A 520 20.77 19.17 -4.19
C LYS A 520 19.67 18.62 -5.08
N VAL A 521 19.97 17.54 -5.79
CA VAL A 521 19.02 16.86 -6.68
C VAL A 521 18.98 15.36 -6.39
N ILE A 522 17.82 14.74 -6.59
CA ILE A 522 17.71 13.29 -6.78
C ILE A 522 17.78 13.03 -8.28
N ALA A 523 18.74 12.21 -8.69
CA ALA A 523 19.01 11.86 -10.08
C ALA A 523 19.09 10.35 -10.28
N VAL A 524 18.89 9.93 -11.53
CA VAL A 524 19.05 8.55 -11.96
C VAL A 524 20.52 8.14 -11.86
N LYS A 525 20.80 7.04 -11.15
CA LYS A 525 22.17 6.55 -10.94
C LYS A 525 22.87 6.16 -12.25
N GLU A 526 22.12 5.66 -13.22
CA GLU A 526 22.62 5.18 -14.51
C GLU A 526 23.20 6.30 -15.39
N ASN A 527 22.91 7.57 -15.09
CA ASN A 527 23.37 8.74 -15.84
C ASN A 527 24.66 9.32 -15.26
N ALA A 528 25.71 8.49 -15.19
CA ALA A 528 26.95 8.81 -14.48
C ALA A 528 27.69 10.04 -15.05
N ALA A 529 27.69 10.24 -16.37
CA ALA A 529 28.36 11.38 -16.99
C ALA A 529 27.65 12.68 -16.65
N THR A 530 26.32 12.72 -16.73
CA THR A 530 25.51 13.88 -16.33
C THR A 530 25.62 14.14 -14.84
N ASN A 531 25.58 13.10 -14.00
CA ASN A 531 25.74 13.23 -12.54
C ASN A 531 27.13 13.79 -12.18
N GLN A 532 28.18 13.42 -12.92
CA GLN A 532 29.51 13.98 -12.74
C GLN A 532 29.56 15.46 -13.11
N ARG A 533 28.97 15.86 -14.25
CA ARG A 533 28.88 17.27 -14.66
C ARG A 533 28.11 18.12 -13.63
N LEU A 534 27.04 17.59 -13.04
CA LEU A 534 26.31 18.24 -11.95
C LEU A 534 27.21 18.52 -10.74
N ARG A 535 27.97 17.51 -10.30
CA ARG A 535 28.91 17.64 -9.17
C ARG A 535 30.00 18.66 -9.43
N GLU A 536 30.54 18.70 -10.65
CA GLU A 536 31.55 19.68 -11.07
C GLU A 536 31.03 21.13 -11.00
N HIS A 537 29.72 21.32 -11.11
CA HIS A 537 29.06 22.63 -10.98
C HIS A 537 28.50 22.91 -9.56
N GLY A 538 28.96 22.12 -8.58
CA GLY A 538 28.60 22.28 -7.18
C GLY A 538 27.16 21.90 -6.85
N VAL A 539 26.57 20.98 -7.62
CA VAL A 539 25.27 20.37 -7.32
C VAL A 539 25.52 19.04 -6.60
N GLU A 540 24.94 18.87 -5.42
CA GLU A 540 24.94 17.59 -4.72
C GLU A 540 23.95 16.63 -5.39
N VAL A 541 24.41 15.41 -5.71
CA VAL A 541 23.61 14.41 -6.44
C VAL A 541 23.33 13.21 -5.55
N ILE A 542 22.06 13.01 -5.21
CA ILE A 542 21.54 11.80 -4.59
C ILE A 542 21.17 10.83 -5.71
N GLU A 543 21.94 9.77 -5.86
CA GLU A 543 21.74 8.78 -6.93
C GLU A 543 20.76 7.69 -6.50
N VAL A 544 19.70 7.50 -7.29
CA VAL A 544 18.75 6.39 -7.14
C VAL A 544 18.75 5.56 -8.42
N SER A 545 19.02 4.26 -8.30
CA SER A 545 18.96 3.33 -9.43
C SER A 545 17.49 3.03 -9.74
N MET A 546 17.10 3.17 -11.01
CA MET A 546 15.71 2.93 -11.44
C MET A 546 15.56 2.43 -12.88
N PRO A 547 16.32 1.41 -13.31
CA PRO A 547 16.34 0.95 -14.69
C PRO A 547 14.98 0.42 -15.19
N ASN A 548 14.14 -0.15 -14.33
CA ASN A 548 12.82 -0.64 -14.73
C ASN A 548 11.79 0.50 -14.82
N ILE A 549 11.89 1.54 -13.98
CA ILE A 549 11.06 2.74 -14.09
C ILE A 549 11.38 3.53 -15.37
N ILE A 550 12.65 3.68 -15.73
CA ILE A 550 13.08 4.35 -16.96
C ILE A 550 12.52 3.63 -18.20
N LYS A 551 12.54 2.30 -18.21
CA LYS A 551 11.90 1.49 -19.27
C LYS A 551 10.39 1.73 -19.36
N TRP A 552 9.74 2.13 -18.26
CA TRP A 552 8.34 2.56 -18.25
C TRP A 552 8.16 4.02 -18.69
N GLY A 553 9.26 4.72 -18.97
CA GLY A 553 9.31 5.98 -19.69
C GLY A 553 9.13 7.22 -18.82
N GLY A 554 9.64 7.20 -17.58
CA GLY A 554 9.71 8.40 -16.75
C GLY A 554 10.82 8.30 -15.69
N GLY A 555 11.11 9.43 -15.05
CA GLY A 555 12.19 9.56 -14.07
C GLY A 555 11.75 10.23 -12.76
N PRO A 556 12.73 10.64 -11.92
CA PRO A 556 12.50 11.30 -10.64
C PRO A 556 11.47 12.44 -10.69
N ARG A 557 11.58 13.36 -11.65
CA ARG A 557 10.68 14.50 -11.72
C ARG A 557 9.27 14.09 -12.15
N CYS A 558 9.16 13.17 -13.11
CA CYS A 558 7.87 12.67 -13.61
C CYS A 558 7.05 12.02 -12.48
N MET A 559 7.71 11.35 -11.52
CA MET A 559 7.07 10.67 -10.39
C MET A 559 6.66 11.58 -9.22
N THR A 560 6.83 12.90 -9.36
CA THR A 560 6.59 13.86 -8.27
C THR A 560 5.66 14.97 -8.68
N CYS A 561 4.77 15.41 -7.80
CA CYS A 561 4.07 16.68 -7.91
C CYS A 561 4.27 17.49 -6.62
N PRO A 562 5.29 18.36 -6.57
CA PRO A 562 5.55 19.26 -5.45
C PRO A 562 4.31 20.10 -5.12
N THR A 563 3.92 20.08 -3.86
CA THR A 563 2.81 20.89 -3.36
C THR A 563 3.28 21.99 -2.42
N HIS A 564 4.45 21.83 -1.80
CA HIS A 564 5.03 22.88 -0.95
C HIS A 564 6.54 22.94 -1.10
N ARG A 565 7.04 24.12 -1.47
CA ARG A 565 8.45 24.50 -1.41
C ARG A 565 8.62 25.77 -0.59
N GLU A 566 9.75 25.89 0.10
CA GLU A 566 10.11 27.14 0.78
C GLU A 566 10.28 28.29 -0.21
N LEU A 567 9.89 29.49 0.20
CA LEU A 567 10.17 30.72 -0.55
C LEU A 567 11.66 30.99 -0.52
N VAL A 568 12.19 31.35 -1.70
CA VAL A 568 13.59 31.68 -1.96
C VAL A 568 13.67 33.00 -2.70
#